data_AF-A0A0R2WZS6-F1
#
_entry.id   AF-A0A0R2WZS6-F1
#
_cell.length_a   1.000
_cell.length_b   1.000
_cell.length_c   1.000
_cell.angle_alpha   90.00
_cell.angle_beta   90.00
_cell.angle_gamma   90.00
#
_symmetry.space_group_name_H-M   'P 1'
#
loop_
_entity.id
_entity.type
_entity.pdbx_description
1 polymer ?
#
loop_
_entity_poly.entity_id
_entity_poly.type
_entity_poly.pdbx_seq_one_letter_code
_entity_poly.pdbx_strand_id
1 'polypeptide(L)'
;LLAYQVDRRIRGHKIYESIYYIPVVLSMAVIGVIWRFMLGPTGLVQVLLGYPGIEDAIPIFGNYDINTYVILSIASWRHIGYIMLLYLAGLKSVDPSLREAAAIDGATEWQSFRKVVLPAMKPVNVIIIVITVIESLRAFDLVYILYGTSTGWPILGMLVFQNIYGQSASMLGAAYAVILLILSITPIVFYLRTVFREDQ
;
A
#
# COMPACT_ATOMS: atom_id res chain seq x y z
N LEU A 1 14.84 0.19 1.16
CA LEU A 1 15.76 -0.89 1.58
C LEU A 1 15.56 -2.17 0.78
N LEU A 2 14.38 -2.79 0.80
CA LEU A 2 14.12 -4.02 0.03
C LEU A 2 14.43 -3.84 -1.47
N ALA A 3 13.89 -2.80 -2.10
CA ALA A 3 14.20 -2.46 -3.50
C ALA A 3 15.71 -2.25 -3.74
N TYR A 4 16.41 -1.59 -2.81
CA TYR A 4 17.86 -1.36 -2.90
C TYR A 4 18.66 -2.66 -2.83
N GLN A 5 18.26 -3.62 -2.01
CA GLN A 5 18.88 -4.95 -1.94
C GLN A 5 18.60 -5.77 -3.20
N VAL A 6 17.38 -5.68 -3.73
CA VAL A 6 16.94 -6.38 -4.94
C VAL A 6 17.67 -5.85 -6.19
N ASP A 7 17.83 -4.53 -6.32
CA ASP A 7 18.56 -3.86 -7.42
C ASP A 7 20.02 -4.32 -7.55
N ARG A 8 20.66 -4.70 -6.45
CA ARG A 8 22.05 -5.19 -6.42
C ARG A 8 22.30 -6.54 -7.10
N ARG A 9 21.35 -7.04 -7.91
CA ARG A 9 21.42 -8.34 -8.59
C ARG A 9 21.82 -9.47 -7.63
N ILE A 10 21.21 -9.50 -6.45
CA ILE A 10 21.35 -10.63 -5.52
C ILE A 10 21.01 -11.93 -6.25
N ARG A 11 21.74 -13.02 -5.92
CA ARG A 11 21.44 -14.34 -6.50
C ARG A 11 19.96 -14.69 -6.23
N GLY A 12 19.21 -14.97 -7.30
CA GLY A 12 17.76 -15.22 -7.21
C GLY A 12 16.86 -13.99 -7.33
N HIS A 13 17.38 -12.81 -7.71
CA HIS A 13 16.61 -11.56 -7.89
C HIS A 13 15.27 -11.74 -8.64
N LYS A 14 15.24 -12.50 -9.75
CA LYS A 14 14.00 -12.78 -10.51
C LYS A 14 12.92 -13.51 -9.70
N ILE A 15 13.33 -14.38 -8.77
CA ILE A 15 12.40 -15.13 -7.91
C ILE A 15 11.80 -14.19 -6.87
N TYR A 16 12.63 -13.37 -6.20
CA TYR A 16 12.16 -12.38 -5.25
C TYR A 16 11.19 -11.40 -5.90
N GLU A 17 11.57 -10.84 -7.04
CA GLU A 17 10.69 -10.01 -7.86
C GLU A 17 9.36 -10.71 -8.14
N SER A 18 9.37 -11.94 -8.65
CA SER A 18 8.15 -12.71 -8.94
C SER A 18 7.25 -12.87 -7.72
N ILE A 19 7.81 -13.16 -6.54
CA ILE A 19 7.05 -13.30 -5.29
C ILE A 19 6.39 -11.97 -4.90
N TYR A 20 7.11 -10.85 -5.02
CA TYR A 20 6.56 -9.52 -4.73
C TYR A 20 5.58 -9.02 -5.80
N TYR A 21 5.65 -9.54 -7.03
CA TYR A 21 4.73 -9.20 -8.11
C TYR A 21 3.37 -9.86 -7.96
N ILE A 22 3.32 -11.11 -7.48
CA ILE A 22 2.07 -11.90 -7.39
C ILE A 22 0.91 -11.10 -6.77
N PRO A 23 1.07 -10.41 -5.61
CA PRO A 23 -0.02 -9.65 -5.00
C PRO A 23 -0.51 -8.48 -5.84
N VAL A 24 0.37 -7.86 -6.62
CA VAL A 24 0.06 -6.64 -7.40
C VAL A 24 -0.76 -6.98 -8.64
N VAL A 25 -0.58 -8.18 -9.19
CA VAL A 25 -1.29 -8.65 -10.39
C VAL A 25 -2.73 -9.06 -10.07
N LEU A 26 -3.02 -9.42 -8.82
CA LEU A 26 -4.36 -9.78 -8.38
C LEU A 26 -5.23 -8.53 -8.18
N SER A 27 -6.50 -8.63 -8.58
CA SER A 27 -7.48 -7.56 -8.30
C SER A 27 -7.76 -7.47 -6.79
N MET A 28 -8.12 -6.28 -6.32
CA MET A 28 -8.43 -6.08 -4.90
C MET A 28 -9.59 -6.96 -4.43
N ALA A 29 -10.56 -7.22 -5.31
CA ALA A 29 -11.65 -8.17 -5.10
C ALA A 29 -11.14 -9.57 -4.76
N VAL A 30 -10.24 -10.12 -5.59
CA VAL A 30 -9.66 -11.45 -5.39
C VAL A 30 -8.84 -11.51 -4.10
N ILE A 31 -8.03 -10.48 -3.83
CA ILE A 31 -7.24 -10.39 -2.60
C ILE A 31 -8.14 -10.40 -1.38
N GLY A 32 -9.19 -9.59 -1.37
CA GLY A 32 -10.14 -9.52 -0.26
C GLY A 32 -10.84 -10.86 -0.02
N VAL A 33 -11.23 -11.57 -1.08
CA VAL A 33 -11.84 -12.91 -0.97
C VAL A 33 -10.85 -13.93 -0.38
N ILE A 34 -9.62 -13.98 -0.88
CA ILE A 34 -8.57 -14.87 -0.34
C ILE A 34 -8.37 -14.61 1.14
N TRP A 35 -8.18 -13.36 1.54
CA TRP A 35 -7.97 -13.00 2.93
C TRP A 35 -9.19 -13.28 3.82
N ARG A 36 -10.40 -13.13 3.29
CA ARG A 36 -11.62 -13.51 4.01
C ARG A 36 -11.64 -15.00 4.36
N PHE A 37 -11.16 -15.87 3.46
CA PHE A 37 -10.99 -17.29 3.76
C PHE A 37 -9.83 -17.54 4.74
N MET A 38 -8.69 -16.88 4.55
CA MET A 38 -7.51 -17.06 5.41
C MET A 38 -7.74 -16.63 6.87
N LEU A 39 -8.58 -15.61 7.08
CA LEU A 39 -8.96 -15.07 8.40
C LEU A 39 -10.17 -15.77 9.02
N GLY A 40 -10.81 -16.69 8.30
CA GLY A 40 -11.94 -17.45 8.82
C GLY A 40 -11.57 -18.27 10.07
N PRO A 41 -12.56 -18.77 10.84
CA PRO A 41 -12.31 -19.55 12.06
C PRO A 41 -11.43 -20.79 11.84
N THR A 42 -11.50 -21.41 10.67
CA THR A 42 -10.65 -22.55 10.25
C THR A 42 -9.55 -22.13 9.25
N GLY A 43 -9.33 -20.82 9.11
CA GLY A 43 -8.40 -20.26 8.14
C GLY A 43 -6.94 -20.45 8.55
N LEU A 44 -6.04 -20.36 7.56
CA LEU A 44 -4.60 -20.55 7.76
C LEU A 44 -4.02 -19.62 8.84
N VAL A 45 -4.54 -18.40 8.96
CA VAL A 45 -4.05 -17.42 9.96
C VAL A 45 -4.32 -17.92 11.38
N GLN A 46 -5.49 -18.47 11.66
CA GLN A 46 -5.84 -19.00 12.98
C GLN A 46 -4.97 -20.21 13.34
N VAL A 47 -4.77 -21.11 12.39
CA VAL A 47 -3.89 -22.29 12.56
C VAL A 47 -2.45 -21.86 12.89
N LEU A 48 -1.91 -20.87 12.16
CA LEU A 48 -0.57 -20.34 12.41
C LEU A 48 -0.45 -19.63 13.77
N LEU A 49 -1.55 -19.05 14.28
CA LEU A 49 -1.62 -18.42 15.59
C LEU A 49 -1.83 -19.43 16.73
N GLY A 50 -1.99 -20.72 16.44
CA GLY A 50 -2.18 -21.77 17.44
C GLY A 50 -3.64 -22.02 17.82
N TYR A 51 -4.60 -21.51 17.05
CA TYR A 51 -6.05 -21.67 17.26
C TYR A 51 -6.70 -22.46 16.10
N PRO A 52 -6.40 -23.76 15.92
CA PRO A 52 -6.92 -24.53 14.79
C PRO A 52 -8.41 -24.90 14.90
N GLY A 53 -9.00 -24.79 16.09
CA GLY A 53 -10.41 -25.08 16.37
C GLY A 53 -11.31 -23.86 16.19
N ILE A 54 -12.57 -24.09 15.80
CA ILE A 54 -13.57 -23.02 15.64
C ILE A 54 -13.91 -22.34 16.98
N GLU A 55 -13.88 -23.10 18.08
CA GLU A 55 -14.27 -22.64 19.41
C GLU A 55 -13.24 -21.69 20.05
N ASP A 56 -11.95 -21.88 19.73
CA ASP A 56 -10.84 -21.06 20.25
C ASP A 56 -10.41 -19.96 19.26
N ALA A 57 -11.07 -19.86 18.10
CA ALA A 57 -10.67 -18.94 17.05
C ALA A 57 -10.86 -17.47 17.48
N ILE A 58 -9.86 -16.63 17.17
CA ILE A 58 -9.96 -15.20 17.42
C ILE A 58 -11.10 -14.63 16.56
N PRO A 59 -12.06 -13.88 17.13
CA PRO A 59 -13.20 -13.36 16.36
C PRO A 59 -12.82 -12.14 15.50
N ILE A 60 -12.04 -12.38 14.44
CA ILE A 60 -11.48 -11.34 13.56
C ILE A 60 -12.56 -10.46 12.94
N PHE A 61 -13.70 -11.02 12.53
CA PHE A 61 -14.75 -10.24 11.87
C PHE A 61 -15.68 -9.48 12.83
N GLY A 62 -15.62 -9.79 14.14
CA GLY A 62 -16.48 -9.18 15.16
C GLY A 62 -15.75 -8.22 16.11
N ASN A 63 -14.42 -8.19 16.08
CA ASN A 63 -13.61 -7.37 16.98
C ASN A 63 -13.05 -6.13 16.26
N TYR A 64 -13.66 -4.97 16.50
CA TYR A 64 -13.28 -3.71 15.87
C TYR A 64 -11.89 -3.19 16.27
N ASP A 65 -11.35 -3.62 17.42
CA ASP A 65 -10.04 -3.17 17.91
C ASP A 65 -8.90 -3.73 17.06
N ILE A 66 -9.09 -4.92 16.49
CA ILE A 66 -8.07 -5.59 15.65
C ILE A 66 -8.27 -5.35 14.15
N ASN A 67 -9.46 -4.94 13.71
CA ASN A 67 -9.80 -4.75 12.30
C ASN A 67 -8.85 -3.79 11.58
N THR A 68 -8.49 -2.68 12.22
CA THR A 68 -7.56 -1.71 11.64
C THR A 68 -6.20 -2.34 11.36
N TYR A 69 -5.66 -3.13 12.30
CA TYR A 69 -4.38 -3.80 12.12
C TYR A 69 -4.44 -4.87 11.03
N VAL A 70 -5.55 -5.61 10.93
CA VAL A 70 -5.77 -6.61 9.88
C VAL A 70 -5.81 -5.95 8.49
N ILE A 71 -6.61 -4.89 8.33
CA ILE A 71 -6.71 -4.14 7.07
C ILE A 71 -5.35 -3.55 6.70
N LEU A 72 -4.65 -2.89 7.64
CA LEU A 72 -3.33 -2.31 7.40
C LEU A 72 -2.30 -3.37 7.01
N SER A 73 -2.34 -4.56 7.60
CA SER A 73 -1.42 -5.65 7.29
C SER A 73 -1.63 -6.16 5.87
N ILE A 74 -2.88 -6.39 5.47
CA ILE A 74 -3.24 -6.88 4.13
C ILE A 74 -2.94 -5.83 3.07
N ALA A 75 -3.32 -4.57 3.32
CA ALA A 75 -3.04 -3.46 2.44
C ALA A 75 -1.52 -3.29 2.26
N SER A 76 -0.75 -3.29 3.35
CA SER A 76 0.71 -3.18 3.31
C SER A 76 1.34 -4.33 2.53
N TRP A 77 0.90 -5.56 2.75
CA TRP A 77 1.39 -6.74 2.01
C TRP A 77 1.24 -6.58 0.50
N ARG A 78 0.09 -6.11 0.02
CA ARG A 78 -0.12 -5.80 -1.41
C ARG A 78 0.73 -4.63 -1.87
N HIS A 79 0.74 -3.54 -1.10
CA HIS A 79 1.41 -2.28 -1.48
C HIS A 79 2.93 -2.41 -1.53
N ILE A 80 3.55 -3.31 -0.74
CA ILE A 80 5.00 -3.55 -0.77
C ILE A 80 5.47 -3.88 -2.19
N GLY A 81 4.76 -4.77 -2.89
CA GLY A 81 5.10 -5.14 -4.26
C GLY A 81 5.08 -3.91 -5.18
N TYR A 82 3.98 -3.15 -5.17
CA TYR A 82 3.82 -1.98 -6.02
C TYR A 82 4.88 -0.90 -5.74
N ILE A 83 5.10 -0.55 -4.47
CA ILE A 83 6.07 0.46 -4.06
C ILE A 83 7.50 0.01 -4.44
N MET A 84 7.81 -1.28 -4.29
CA MET A 84 9.11 -1.82 -4.68
C MET A 84 9.39 -1.58 -6.18
N LEU A 85 8.40 -1.72 -7.05
CA LEU A 85 8.54 -1.48 -8.48
C LEU A 85 8.83 -0.04 -8.83
N LEU A 86 8.13 0.87 -8.20
CA LEU A 86 8.38 2.30 -8.36
C LEU A 86 9.81 2.65 -7.91
N TYR A 87 10.26 2.07 -6.79
CA TYR A 87 11.64 2.25 -6.34
C TYR A 87 12.67 1.62 -7.28
N LEU A 88 12.43 0.41 -7.82
CA LEU A 88 13.34 -0.23 -8.77
C LEU A 88 13.44 0.56 -10.08
N ALA A 89 12.32 1.09 -10.59
CA ALA A 89 12.30 1.96 -11.75
C ALA A 89 13.06 3.27 -11.47
N GLY A 90 12.85 3.86 -10.31
CA GLY A 90 13.55 5.08 -9.89
C GLY A 90 15.04 4.89 -9.66
N LEU A 91 15.46 3.76 -9.07
CA LEU A 91 16.87 3.45 -8.84
C LEU A 91 17.67 3.40 -10.15
N LYS A 92 17.06 2.95 -11.25
CA LYS A 92 17.70 2.96 -12.58
C LYS A 92 18.03 4.36 -13.10
N SER A 93 17.38 5.41 -12.59
CA SER A 93 17.64 6.79 -12.95
C SER A 93 18.75 7.44 -12.13
N VAL A 94 19.18 6.81 -11.03
CA VAL A 94 20.25 7.32 -10.17
C VAL A 94 21.60 6.93 -10.76
N ASP A 95 22.51 7.89 -10.88
CA ASP A 95 23.88 7.63 -11.36
C ASP A 95 24.58 6.61 -10.44
N PRO A 96 25.04 5.46 -10.99
CA PRO A 96 25.82 4.47 -10.26
C PRO A 96 27.08 5.05 -9.60
N SER A 97 27.67 6.10 -10.17
CA SER A 97 28.91 6.73 -9.67
C SER A 97 28.76 7.27 -8.25
N LEU A 98 27.56 7.71 -7.86
CA LEU A 98 27.28 8.20 -6.50
C LEU A 98 27.49 7.09 -5.45
N ARG A 99 27.21 5.85 -5.81
CA ARG A 99 27.39 4.70 -4.92
C ARG A 99 28.86 4.28 -4.84
N GLU A 100 29.58 4.35 -5.96
CA GLU A 100 31.01 4.07 -6.02
C GLU A 100 31.82 5.09 -5.21
N ALA A 101 31.50 6.38 -5.36
CA ALA A 101 32.10 7.45 -4.56
C ALA A 101 31.86 7.25 -3.06
N ALA A 102 30.62 6.95 -2.65
CA ALA A 102 30.31 6.68 -1.25
C ALA A 102 31.07 5.47 -0.69
N ALA A 103 31.32 4.44 -1.51
CA ALA A 103 32.11 3.28 -1.10
C ALA A 103 33.60 3.60 -0.96
N ILE A 104 34.15 4.44 -1.85
CA ILE A 104 35.53 4.95 -1.74
C ILE A 104 35.71 5.79 -0.47
N ASP A 105 34.69 6.57 -0.09
CA ASP A 105 34.66 7.37 1.15
C ASP A 105 34.44 6.52 2.42
N GLY A 106 34.37 5.19 2.31
CA GLY A 106 34.23 4.27 3.45
C GLY A 106 32.83 4.23 4.05
N ALA A 107 31.80 4.71 3.35
CA ALA A 107 30.43 4.66 3.85
C ALA A 107 29.92 3.21 3.90
N THR A 108 29.33 2.82 5.03
CA THR A 108 28.62 1.55 5.14
C THR A 108 27.36 1.55 4.27
N GLU A 109 26.83 0.37 3.94
CA GLU A 109 25.64 0.22 3.07
C GLU A 109 24.42 1.01 3.54
N TRP A 110 24.18 1.03 4.86
CA TRP A 110 23.08 1.81 5.43
C TRP A 110 23.32 3.31 5.31
N GLN A 111 24.57 3.77 5.46
CA GLN A 111 24.94 5.16 5.28
C GLN A 111 24.82 5.58 3.81
N SER A 112 25.32 4.76 2.87
CA SER A 112 25.17 4.99 1.43
C SER A 112 23.70 5.07 1.02
N PHE A 113 22.87 4.11 1.45
CA PHE A 113 21.43 4.17 1.19
C PHE A 113 20.78 5.42 1.77
N ARG A 114 20.96 5.71 3.06
CA ARG A 114 20.23 6.78 3.75
C ARG A 114 20.72 8.18 3.38
N LYS A 115 22.02 8.36 3.14
CA LYS A 115 22.63 9.68 2.93
C LYS A 115 22.89 10.03 1.46
N VAL A 116 22.98 9.03 0.58
CA VAL A 116 23.31 9.25 -0.84
C VAL A 116 22.14 8.85 -1.73
N VAL A 117 21.76 7.58 -1.71
CA VAL A 117 20.75 7.04 -2.63
C VAL A 117 19.36 7.61 -2.33
N LEU A 118 18.92 7.59 -1.07
CA LEU A 118 17.59 8.05 -0.68
C LEU A 118 17.38 9.55 -0.98
N PRO A 119 18.33 10.46 -0.67
CA PRO A 119 18.21 11.86 -1.07
C PRO A 119 18.31 12.08 -2.59
N ALA A 120 19.18 11.33 -3.31
CA ALA A 120 19.27 11.42 -4.76
C ALA A 120 17.96 10.99 -5.44
N MET A 121 17.22 10.06 -4.86
CA MET A 121 15.88 9.63 -5.30
C MET A 121 14.75 10.56 -4.86
N LYS A 122 15.02 11.78 -4.37
CA LYS A 122 13.97 12.70 -3.90
C LYS A 122 12.77 12.83 -4.87
N PRO A 123 12.94 12.99 -6.19
CA PRO A 123 11.80 13.07 -7.12
C PRO A 123 10.94 11.80 -7.10
N VAL A 124 11.59 10.62 -7.08
CA VAL A 124 10.93 9.31 -7.01
C VAL A 124 10.20 9.13 -5.67
N ASN A 125 10.83 9.53 -4.55
CA ASN A 125 10.22 9.43 -3.22
C ASN A 125 8.92 10.24 -3.16
N VAL A 126 8.93 11.46 -3.70
CA VAL A 126 7.74 12.33 -3.74
C VAL A 126 6.61 11.67 -4.54
N ILE A 127 6.91 11.11 -5.72
CA ILE A 127 5.93 10.39 -6.54
C ILE A 127 5.31 9.24 -5.76
N ILE A 128 6.14 8.41 -5.12
CA ILE A 128 5.69 7.23 -4.37
C ILE A 128 4.79 7.65 -3.20
N ILE A 129 5.17 8.68 -2.45
CA ILE A 129 4.36 9.19 -1.33
C ILE A 129 3.00 9.68 -1.82
N VAL A 130 2.97 10.48 -2.90
CA VAL A 130 1.74 11.04 -3.46
C VAL A 130 0.80 9.92 -3.91
N ILE A 131 1.30 8.95 -4.67
CA ILE A 131 0.50 7.80 -5.13
C ILE A 131 -0.03 7.00 -3.93
N THR A 132 0.82 6.75 -2.93
CA THR A 132 0.42 5.97 -1.74
C THR A 132 -0.67 6.67 -0.94
N VAL A 133 -0.61 8.00 -0.81
CA VAL A 133 -1.65 8.81 -0.15
C VAL A 133 -2.98 8.73 -0.92
N ILE A 134 -2.94 8.88 -2.25
CA ILE A 134 -4.14 8.80 -3.09
C ILE A 134 -4.80 7.42 -2.98
N GLU A 135 -4.01 6.35 -3.08
CA GLU A 135 -4.50 4.97 -2.95
C GLU A 135 -5.11 4.75 -1.55
N SER A 136 -4.46 5.23 -0.49
CA SER A 136 -4.94 5.08 0.89
C SER A 136 -6.28 5.78 1.11
N LEU A 137 -6.46 6.98 0.55
CA LEU A 137 -7.73 7.72 0.64
C LEU A 137 -8.88 6.99 -0.07
N ARG A 138 -8.57 6.22 -1.11
CA ARG A 138 -9.54 5.49 -1.94
C ARG A 138 -9.77 4.04 -1.48
N ALA A 139 -9.06 3.55 -0.47
CA ALA A 139 -9.06 2.15 -0.08
C ALA A 139 -10.32 1.72 0.71
N PHE A 140 -11.47 1.66 0.06
CA PHE A 140 -12.74 1.19 0.67
C PHE A 140 -13.09 -0.26 0.29
N ASP A 141 -12.60 -0.71 -0.85
CA ASP A 141 -12.87 -1.98 -1.49
C ASP A 141 -12.44 -3.16 -0.62
N LEU A 142 -11.20 -3.15 -0.11
CA LEU A 142 -10.72 -4.19 0.82
C LEU A 142 -11.60 -4.30 2.07
N VAL A 143 -11.99 -3.15 2.60
CA VAL A 143 -12.76 -3.07 3.84
C VAL A 143 -14.18 -3.60 3.62
N TYR A 144 -14.80 -3.22 2.51
CA TYR A 144 -16.10 -3.72 2.12
C TYR A 144 -16.09 -5.24 1.87
N ILE A 145 -15.05 -5.78 1.22
CA ILE A 145 -14.99 -7.23 0.94
C ILE A 145 -14.84 -8.03 2.24
N LEU A 146 -14.04 -7.55 3.18
CA LEU A 146 -13.77 -8.27 4.44
C LEU A 146 -14.93 -8.14 5.45
N TYR A 147 -15.50 -6.94 5.59
CA TYR A 147 -16.43 -6.62 6.68
C TYR A 147 -17.82 -6.16 6.19
N GLY A 148 -18.04 -6.04 4.88
CA GLY A 148 -19.27 -5.50 4.33
C GLY A 148 -19.48 -4.03 4.72
N THR A 149 -20.72 -3.69 5.04
CA THR A 149 -21.09 -2.36 5.56
C THR A 149 -21.00 -2.27 7.09
N SER A 150 -20.71 -3.38 7.77
CA SER A 150 -20.70 -3.48 9.23
C SER A 150 -19.34 -3.16 9.83
N THR A 151 -18.75 -2.04 9.45
CA THR A 151 -17.53 -1.57 10.11
C THR A 151 -17.87 -0.46 11.09
N GLY A 152 -17.40 -0.58 12.32
CA GLY A 152 -17.46 0.50 13.33
C GLY A 152 -16.69 1.76 12.95
N TRP A 153 -16.06 1.81 11.77
CA TRP A 153 -15.25 2.92 11.28
C TRP A 153 -15.77 3.43 9.93
N PRO A 154 -16.21 4.70 9.87
CA PRO A 154 -16.66 5.29 8.61
C PRO A 154 -15.46 5.78 7.78
N ILE A 155 -14.89 4.90 6.95
CA ILE A 155 -13.91 5.32 5.94
C ILE A 155 -14.66 6.09 4.85
N LEU A 156 -14.13 7.21 4.39
CA LEU A 156 -14.81 8.10 3.42
C LEU A 156 -15.33 7.37 2.19
N GLY A 157 -14.53 6.48 1.59
CA GLY A 157 -14.97 5.71 0.42
C GLY A 157 -16.14 4.76 0.74
N MET A 158 -16.21 4.23 1.96
CA MET A 158 -17.37 3.44 2.40
C MET A 158 -18.60 4.31 2.63
N LEU A 159 -18.45 5.50 3.22
CA LEU A 159 -19.54 6.44 3.41
C LEU A 159 -20.16 6.85 2.06
N VAL A 160 -19.32 7.11 1.05
CA VAL A 160 -19.77 7.34 -0.32
C VAL A 160 -20.54 6.13 -0.83
N PHE A 161 -19.96 4.93 -0.73
CA PHE A 161 -20.58 3.71 -1.21
C PHE A 161 -21.94 3.48 -0.55
N GLN A 162 -22.05 3.52 0.78
CA GLN A 162 -23.30 3.28 1.52
C GLN A 162 -24.42 4.28 1.19
N ASN A 163 -24.07 5.54 0.89
CA ASN A 163 -25.05 6.58 0.59
C ASN A 163 -25.43 6.68 -0.89
N ILE A 164 -24.73 5.97 -1.76
CA ILE A 164 -25.04 5.86 -3.19
C ILE A 164 -25.60 4.47 -3.53
N TYR A 165 -25.20 3.44 -2.79
CA TYR A 165 -25.65 2.06 -2.95
C TYR A 165 -27.11 1.91 -2.48
N GLY A 166 -28.03 1.71 -3.43
CA GLY A 166 -29.47 1.57 -3.18
C GLY A 166 -30.33 2.32 -4.21
N GLN A 167 -31.65 2.42 -3.96
CA GLN A 167 -32.61 3.06 -4.89
C GLN A 167 -32.67 4.59 -4.80
N SER A 168 -31.83 5.25 -4.00
CA SER A 168 -31.76 6.71 -3.98
C SER A 168 -30.34 7.16 -3.69
N ALA A 169 -29.63 7.60 -4.73
CA ALA A 169 -28.40 8.34 -4.57
C ALA A 169 -28.68 9.55 -3.67
N SER A 170 -28.17 9.51 -2.45
CA SER A 170 -28.42 10.56 -1.46
C SER A 170 -27.57 11.79 -1.78
N MET A 171 -28.13 12.99 -1.56
CA MET A 171 -27.37 14.25 -1.59
C MET A 171 -26.17 14.21 -0.64
N LEU A 172 -26.31 13.47 0.47
CA LEU A 172 -25.26 13.24 1.45
C LEU A 172 -24.11 12.39 0.87
N GLY A 173 -24.44 11.36 0.08
CA GLY A 173 -23.45 10.56 -0.64
C GLY A 173 -22.68 11.37 -1.68
N ALA A 174 -23.36 12.26 -2.40
CA ALA A 174 -22.72 13.20 -3.31
C ALA A 174 -21.76 14.15 -2.58
N ALA A 175 -22.13 14.67 -1.41
CA ALA A 175 -21.26 15.52 -0.60
C ALA A 175 -19.99 14.78 -0.16
N TYR A 176 -20.11 13.53 0.32
CA TYR A 176 -18.93 12.71 0.65
C TYR A 176 -18.06 12.44 -0.57
N ALA A 177 -18.64 12.22 -1.75
CA ALA A 177 -17.90 11.97 -2.98
C ALA A 177 -17.08 13.21 -3.38
N VAL A 178 -17.66 14.41 -3.26
CA VAL A 178 -16.96 15.68 -3.52
C VAL A 178 -15.82 15.90 -2.53
N ILE A 179 -16.03 15.62 -1.23
CA ILE A 179 -14.97 15.72 -0.22
C ILE A 179 -13.82 14.76 -0.55
N LEU A 180 -14.13 13.49 -0.85
CA LEU A 180 -13.15 12.49 -1.24
C LEU A 180 -12.37 12.90 -2.50
N LEU A 181 -13.06 13.49 -3.48
CA LEU A 181 -12.46 14.02 -4.69
C LEU A 181 -11.46 15.14 -4.37
N ILE A 182 -11.85 16.13 -3.57
CA ILE A 182 -10.98 17.26 -3.18
C ILE A 182 -9.73 16.75 -2.44
N LEU A 183 -9.91 15.82 -1.49
CA LEU A 183 -8.80 15.24 -0.74
C LEU A 183 -7.86 14.43 -1.63
N SER A 184 -8.39 13.72 -2.64
CA SER A 184 -7.58 12.94 -3.59
C SER A 184 -6.85 13.82 -4.61
N ILE A 185 -7.46 14.93 -5.03
CA ILE A 185 -6.87 15.88 -6.00
C ILE A 185 -5.77 16.73 -5.37
N THR A 186 -5.91 17.10 -4.09
CA THR A 186 -4.95 17.96 -3.38
C THR A 186 -3.48 17.48 -3.51
N PRO A 187 -3.13 16.21 -3.20
CA PRO A 187 -1.76 15.72 -3.35
C PRO A 187 -1.31 15.65 -4.82
N ILE A 188 -2.23 15.43 -5.77
CA ILE A 188 -1.93 15.43 -7.21
C ILE A 188 -1.53 16.85 -7.66
N VAL A 189 -2.33 17.86 -7.30
CA VAL A 189 -2.06 19.26 -7.67
C VAL A 189 -0.77 19.74 -7.03
N PHE A 190 -0.53 19.39 -5.76
CA PHE A 190 0.72 19.69 -5.07
C PHE A 190 1.93 19.08 -5.81
N TYR A 191 1.84 17.80 -6.18
CA TYR A 191 2.86 17.11 -6.94
C TYR A 191 3.14 17.78 -8.29
N LEU A 192 2.11 18.00 -9.11
CA LEU A 192 2.25 18.62 -10.43
C LEU A 192 2.87 20.01 -10.33
N ARG A 193 2.46 20.83 -9.36
CA ARG A 193 3.04 22.16 -9.13
C ARG A 193 4.52 22.10 -8.74
N THR A 194 4.94 21.06 -8.04
CA THR A 194 6.34 20.92 -7.61
C THR A 194 7.21 20.54 -8.81
N VAL A 195 6.75 19.60 -9.63
CA VAL A 195 7.47 19.14 -10.84
C VAL A 195 7.53 20.23 -11.91
N PHE A 196 6.39 20.85 -12.26
CA PHE A 196 6.37 21.89 -13.29
C PHE A 196 7.11 23.17 -12.90
N ARG A 197 7.46 23.35 -11.62
CA ARG A 197 8.33 24.44 -11.15
C ARG A 197 9.82 24.14 -11.30
N GLU A 198 10.21 22.87 -11.39
CA GLU A 198 11.61 22.49 -11.63
C GLU A 198 11.98 22.57 -13.12
N ASP A 199 10.99 22.55 -14.02
CA ASP A 199 11.16 22.69 -15.48
C ASP A 199 11.19 24.16 -15.98
N GLN A 200 11.04 25.15 -15.09
CA GLN A 200 11.14 26.59 -15.39
C GLN A 200 12.39 27.21 -14.77
#